data_AF-A0A3D9LIC1-F1
#
_entry.id   AF-A0A3D9LIC1-F1
#
_cell.length_a   1.000
_cell.length_b   1.000
_cell.length_c   1.000
_cell.angle_alpha   90.00
_cell.angle_beta   90.00
_cell.angle_gamma   90.00
#
_symmetry.space_group_name_H-M   'P 1'
#
loop_
_entity.id
_entity.type
_entity.pdbx_description
1 polymer ?
#
loop_
_entity_poly.entity_id
_entity_poly.type
_entity_poly.pdbx_seq_one_letter_code
_entity_poly.pdbx_strand_id
1 'polypeptide(L)' 'MTPDTALKELPAGLVIFSTDGKAQFGWRNPETGVFHAEDDGHVIANAVGAVAWHAGIMH' A
#
# COMPACT_ATOMS: atom_id res chain seq x y z
N MET A 1 23.29 0.65 -22.79
CA MET A 1 22.22 1.43 -22.14
C MET A 1 20.97 0.56 -22.13
N THR A 2 20.91 -0.40 -21.21
CA THR A 2 19.71 -1.19 -20.94
C THR A 2 18.73 -0.30 -20.19
N PRO A 3 17.41 -0.34 -20.47
CA PRO A 3 16.49 0.48 -19.73
C PRO A 3 16.57 0.07 -18.27
N ASP A 4 16.85 1.04 -17.41
CA ASP A 4 16.40 1.07 -16.04
C ASP A 4 14.88 0.82 -16.09
N THR A 5 14.47 -0.44 -16.11
CA THR A 5 13.23 -0.83 -15.48
C THR A 5 13.49 -0.55 -14.01
N ALA A 6 13.37 0.73 -13.63
CA ALA A 6 13.12 1.11 -12.27
C ALA A 6 12.01 0.16 -11.86
N LEU A 7 12.37 -0.84 -11.05
CA LEU A 7 11.41 -1.60 -10.27
C LEU A 7 10.68 -0.49 -9.56
N LYS A 8 9.52 -0.11 -10.11
CA LYS A 8 8.69 0.95 -9.59
C LYS A 8 8.31 0.40 -8.24
N GLU A 9 9.11 0.76 -7.24
CA GLU A 9 9.00 0.23 -5.89
C GLU A 9 7.53 0.38 -5.57
N LEU A 10 6.85 -0.76 -5.48
CA LEU A 10 5.44 -0.75 -5.15
C LEU A 10 5.41 0.04 -3.84
N PRO A 11 4.56 1.07 -3.71
CA PRO A 11 4.43 1.79 -2.46
C PRO A 11 3.76 0.81 -1.47
N ALA A 12 4.58 -0.12 -0.95
CA ALA A 12 4.32 -0.99 0.17
C ALA A 12 4.62 -0.19 1.45
N GLY A 13 4.05 -0.61 2.57
CA GLY A 13 4.02 0.24 3.76
C GLY A 13 3.02 1.38 3.61
N LEU A 14 1.83 1.12 3.08
CA LEU A 14 0.69 2.01 3.28
C LEU A 14 -0.09 1.56 4.51
N VAL A 15 -0.54 2.52 5.32
CA VAL A 15 -1.66 2.31 6.24
C VAL A 15 -2.93 2.68 5.49
N ILE A 16 -3.79 1.70 5.24
CA ILE A 16 -5.03 1.84 4.49
C ILE A 16 -6.20 1.88 5.47
N PHE A 17 -7.05 2.89 5.34
CA PHE A 17 -8.24 3.09 6.16
C PHE A 17 -9.47 2.61 5.40
N SER A 18 -10.33 1.87 6.09
CA SER A 18 -11.57 1.33 5.55
C SER A 18 -12.80 2.03 6.14
N THR A 19 -13.94 1.98 5.43
CA THR A 19 -15.22 2.59 5.89
C THR A 19 -15.71 2.03 7.22
N ASP A 20 -15.26 0.85 7.62
CA ASP A 20 -15.60 0.21 8.90
C ASP A 20 -14.74 0.71 10.07
N GLY A 21 -13.88 1.72 9.83
CA GLY A 21 -13.01 2.32 10.83
C GLY A 21 -11.74 1.53 11.13
N LYS A 22 -11.47 0.44 10.38
CA LYS A 22 -10.25 -0.34 10.53
C LYS A 22 -9.09 0.28 9.74
N ALA A 23 -7.89 0.04 10.23
CA ALA A 23 -6.65 0.33 9.53
C ALA A 23 -5.83 -0.95 9.40
N GLN A 24 -5.19 -1.14 8.24
CA GLN A 24 -4.32 -2.28 7.98
C GLN A 24 -3.17 -1.89 7.05
N PHE A 25 -2.10 -2.68 7.09
CA PHE A 25 -0.99 -2.52 6.16
C PHE A 25 -1.34 -3.07 4.77
N GLY A 26 -0.82 -2.41 3.74
CA GLY A 26 -1.01 -2.84 2.37
C GLY A 26 -0.23 -2.02 1.37
N TRP A 27 -0.60 -2.20 0.12
CA TRP A 27 0.01 -1.55 -1.03
C TRP A 27 -1.05 -1.15 -2.04
N ARG A 28 -0.70 -0.19 -2.90
CA ARG A 28 -1.57 0.25 -3.99
C ARG A 28 -1.03 -0.29 -5.30
N ASN A 29 -1.87 -1.02 -6.04
CA ASN A 29 -1.53 -1.45 -7.39
C ASN A 29 -1.33 -0.21 -8.28
N PRO A 30 -0.15 -0.01 -8.89
CA PRO A 30 0.15 1.20 -9.66
C PRO A 30 -0.57 1.26 -11.02
N GLU A 31 -1.08 0.13 -11.51
CA GLU A 31 -1.79 0.04 -12.79
C GLU A 31 -3.29 0.26 -12.60
N THR A 32 -3.88 -0.36 -11.58
CA THR A 32 -5.34 -0.32 -11.34
C THR A 32 -5.74 0.72 -10.29
N GLY A 33 -4.79 1.17 -9.47
CA GLY A 33 -5.04 2.05 -8.34
C GLY A 33 -5.72 1.37 -7.14
N VAL A 34 -5.99 0.07 -7.21
CA VAL A 34 -6.68 -0.71 -6.17
C VAL A 34 -5.75 -0.98 -4.99
N PHE A 35 -6.33 -0.98 -3.80
CA PHE A 35 -5.63 -1.31 -2.55
C PHE A 35 -5.71 -2.80 -2.24
N HIS A 36 -4.58 -3.38 -1.86
CA HIS A 36 -4.43 -4.77 -1.46
C HIS A 36 -3.83 -4.86 -0.06
N ALA A 37 -4.31 -5.80 0.74
CA ALA A 37 -3.74 -6.09 2.05
C ALA A 37 -2.34 -6.70 1.93
N GLU A 38 -1.45 -6.34 2.85
CA GLU A 38 -0.09 -6.88 2.88
C GLU A 38 -0.06 -8.33 3.39
N ASP A 39 -0.99 -8.68 4.28
CA ASP A 39 -1.04 -10.00 4.95
C ASP A 39 -1.41 -11.14 3.99
N ASP A 40 -2.44 -10.94 3.15
CA ASP A 40 -3.00 -11.99 2.29
C ASP A 40 -3.08 -11.60 0.79
N GLY A 41 -2.77 -10.35 0.44
CA GLY A 41 -2.86 -9.85 -0.94
C GLY A 41 -4.29 -9.62 -1.46
N HIS A 42 -5.33 -9.85 -0.65
CA HIS A 42 -6.71 -9.64 -1.06
C HIS A 42 -7.03 -8.14 -1.22
N VAL A 43 -8.01 -7.85 -2.08
CA VAL A 43 -8.47 -6.49 -2.33
C VAL A 43 -9.19 -5.93 -1.11
N ILE A 44 -8.81 -4.72 -0.72
CA ILE A 44 -9.51 -3.95 0.32
C ILE A 44 -10.61 -3.12 -0.36
N ALA A 45 -11.77 -3.75 -0.57
CA ALA A 45 -12.86 -3.16 -1.36
C ALA A 45 -13.49 -1.90 -0.76
N ASN A 46 -13.37 -1.71 0.56
CA ASN A 46 -13.96 -0.59 1.30
C ASN A 46 -12.92 0.46 1.75
N ALA A 47 -11.77 0.52 1.08
CA ALA A 47 -10.75 1.51 1.35
C ALA A 47 -11.27 2.93 1.06
N VAL A 48 -11.13 3.84 2.02
CA VAL A 48 -11.48 5.26 1.90
C VAL A 48 -10.27 6.17 1.75
N GLY A 49 -9.08 5.67 2.10
CA GLY A 49 -7.85 6.42 1.99
C GLY A 49 -6.64 5.61 2.44
N ALA A 50 -5.46 6.12 2.13
CA ALA A 50 -4.21 5.51 2.56
C ALA A 50 -3.15 6.58 2.81
N VAL A 51 -2.26 6.33 3.76
CA VAL A 51 -1.09 7.17 4.05
C VAL A 51 0.16 6.30 4.02
N ALA A 52 1.27 6.85 3.55
CA ALA A 52 2.55 6.17 3.58
C ALA A 52 3.05 6.06 5.02
N TRP A 53 3.28 4.83 5.47
CA TRP A 53 3.92 4.52 6.74
C TRP A 53 5.40 4.85 6.63
N HIS A 54 5.85 5.76 7.50
CA HIS A 54 7.26 6.04 7.69
C HIS A 54 7.61 5.59 9.10
N ALA A 55 8.25 4.42 9.21
CA ALA A 55 8.80 3.97 10.49
C ALA A 55 9.90 4.96 10.91
N GLY A 56 9.58 5.89 11.81
CA GLY A 56 10.61 6.57 12.57
C GLY A 56 11.29 5.53 13.45
N ILE A 57 12.62 5.40 13.37
CA ILE A 57 13.36 4.57 14.31
C ILE A 57 13.10 5.13 15.71
N MET A 58 12.27 4.45 16.49
CA MET A 58 12.17 4.63 17.92
C MET A 58 13.00 3.49 18.51
N HIS A 59 14.25 3.78 18.87
CA HIS A 59 15.14 2.86 19.59
C HIS A 59 14.82 2.89 21.08
#